data_AF-A0A381XSD8-F1
#
_entry.id   AF-A0A381XSD8-F1
#
_cell.length_a   1.000
_cell.length_b   1.000
_cell.length_c   1.000
_cell.angle_alpha   90.00
_cell.angle_beta   90.00
_cell.angle_gamma   90.00
#
_symmetry.space_group_name_H-M   'P 1'
#
loop_
_entity.id
_entity.type
_entity.pdbx_description
1 polymer ?
#
loop_
_entity_poly.entity_id
_entity_poly.type
_entity_poly.pdbx_seq_one_letter_code
_entity_poly.pdbx_strand_id
1 'polypeptide(L)' 'MEKRFPKEKTALVERLQSIKDEIKHYPTPIAGCDEQFNFLLSERDRLTQELKEIRN' A
#
# COMPACT_ATOMS: atom_id res chain seq x y z
N MET A 1 -27.27 -1.10 -9.17
CA MET A 1 -26.64 -0.42 -8.02
C MET A 1 -25.15 -0.31 -8.29
N GLU A 2 -24.71 0.76 -8.95
CA GLU A 2 -23.29 1.04 -9.14
C GLU A 2 -22.83 1.83 -7.90
N LYS A 3 -22.22 1.18 -6.91
CA LYS A 3 -21.57 1.89 -5.81
C LYS A 3 -20.35 2.58 -6.40
N ARG A 4 -20.52 3.81 -6.88
CA ARG A 4 -19.45 4.65 -7.41
C ARG A 4 -18.58 5.10 -6.25
N PHE A 5 -17.68 4.22 -5.80
CA PHE A 5 -16.64 4.60 -4.84
C PHE A 5 -15.82 5.74 -5.47
N PRO A 6 -15.43 6.76 -4.69
CA PRO A 6 -14.62 7.84 -5.22
C PRO A 6 -13.36 7.25 -5.85
N LYS A 7 -13.03 7.71 -7.08
CA LYS A 7 -11.89 7.19 -7.87
C LYS A 7 -10.60 7.12 -7.05
N GLU A 8 -10.42 8.07 -6.13
CA GLU A 8 -9.31 8.15 -5.17
C GLU A 8 -9.22 6.92 -4.26
N LYS A 9 -10.34 6.49 -3.66
CA LYS A 9 -10.36 5.29 -2.80
C LYS A 9 -10.00 4.04 -3.59
N THR A 10 -10.51 3.90 -4.81
CA THR A 10 -10.19 2.75 -5.67
C THR A 10 -8.71 2.73 -6.02
N ALA A 11 -8.13 3.86 -6.41
CA ALA A 11 -6.72 3.98 -6.72
C ALA A 11 -5.82 3.66 -5.51
N LEU A 12 -6.19 4.10 -4.30
CA LEU A 12 -5.47 3.78 -3.07
C LEU A 12 -5.52 2.29 -2.73
N VAL A 13 -6.67 1.64 -2.94
CA VAL A 13 -6.81 0.19 -2.74
C VAL A 13 -5.95 -0.59 -3.74
N GLU A 14 -6.00 -0.22 -5.02
CA GLU A 14 -5.18 -0.85 -6.07
C GLU A 14 -3.69 -0.69 -5.77
N ARG A 15 -3.25 0.52 -5.40
CA ARG A 15 -1.86 0.78 -5.05
C ARG A 15 -1.41 -0.01 -3.81
N LEU A 16 -2.24 -0.06 -2.76
CA LEU A 16 -1.94 -0.83 -1.56
C LEU A 16 -1.82 -2.33 -1.88
N GLN A 17 -2.66 -2.84 -2.78
CA GLN A 17 -2.58 -4.24 -3.21
C GLN A 17 -1.27 -4.50 -3.96
N SER A 18 -0.88 -3.65 -4.91
CA SER A 18 0.40 -3.79 -5.61
C SER A 18 1.59 -3.79 -4.66
N ILE A 19 1.63 -2.88 -3.67
CA ILE A 19 2.72 -2.83 -2.68
C ILE A 19 2.77 -4.10 -1.83
N LYS A 20 1.61 -4.64 -1.42
CA LYS A 20 1.57 -5.91 -0.68
C LYS A 20 2.10 -7.07 -1.52
N ASP A 21 1.79 -7.09 -2.81
CA ASP A 21 2.29 -8.10 -3.73
C ASP A 21 3.79 -7.93 -3.98
N GLU A 22 4.30 -6.70 -4.11
CA GLU A 22 5.74 -6.42 -4.20
C GLU A 22 6.47 -6.91 -2.96
N ILE A 23 5.99 -6.59 -1.75
CA ILE A 23 6.57 -7.06 -0.47
C ILE A 23 6.56 -8.60 -0.41
N LYS A 24 5.47 -9.25 -0.83
CA LYS A 24 5.32 -10.71 -0.78
C LYS A 24 6.32 -11.43 -1.68
N HIS A 25 6.63 -10.86 -2.85
CA HIS A 25 7.57 -11.43 -3.82
C HIS A 25 8.97 -10.81 -3.73
N TYR A 26 9.20 -9.95 -2.73
CA TYR A 26 10.47 -9.29 -2.55
C TYR A 26 11.55 -10.32 -2.15
N PRO A 27 12.75 -10.30 -2.75
CA PRO A 27 13.87 -11.12 -2.30
C PRO A 27 14.16 -10.90 -0.81
N THR A 28 14.77 -11.86 -0.11
CA THR A 28 15.10 -11.69 1.32
C THR A 28 15.87 -10.38 1.54
N PRO A 29 15.29 -9.38 2.23
CA PRO A 29 15.91 -8.06 2.35
C PRO A 29 17.08 -8.09 3.33
N ILE A 30 18.07 -7.24 3.09
CA ILE A 30 19.13 -7.00 4.07
C ILE A 30 18.57 -6.07 5.14
N ALA A 31 18.32 -6.62 6.34
CA ALA A 31 17.73 -5.88 7.45
C ALA A 31 18.49 -4.57 7.71
N GLY A 32 17.77 -3.45 7.69
CA GLY A 32 18.32 -2.12 7.99
C GLY A 32 19.17 -1.47 6.88
N CYS A 33 19.40 -2.14 5.74
CA CYS A 33 20.18 -1.59 4.63
C CYS A 33 19.40 -1.59 3.30
N ASP A 34 18.26 -2.28 3.25
CA ASP A 34 17.40 -2.33 2.07
C ASP A 34 16.41 -1.15 2.04
N GLU A 35 16.88 0.00 1.54
CA GLU A 35 16.09 1.22 1.43
C GLU A 35 14.80 1.04 0.63
N GLN A 36 14.84 0.19 -0.40
CA GLN A 36 13.66 -0.10 -1.22
C GLN A 36 12.63 -0.91 -0.43
N PHE A 37 13.04 -1.94 0.31
CA PHE A 37 12.11 -2.68 1.18
C PHE A 37 11.53 -1.79 2.29
N ASN A 38 12.36 -0.93 2.89
CA ASN A 38 11.92 0.04 3.90
C ASN A 38 10.91 1.04 3.34
N PHE A 39 11.09 1.49 2.09
CA PHE A 39 10.13 2.34 1.39
C PHE A 39 8.80 1.62 1.17
N LEU A 40 8.82 0.36 0.72
CA LEU A 40 7.59 -0.43 0.53
C LEU A 40 6.79 -0.59 1.84
N LEU A 41 7.47 -0.84 2.96
CA LEU A 41 6.83 -0.91 4.28
C LEU A 41 6.21 0.43 4.68
N SER A 42 6.95 1.53 4.48
CA SER A 42 6.49 2.89 4.83
C SER A 42 5.27 3.30 4.00
N GLU A 43 5.29 3.04 2.69
CA GLU A 43 4.18 3.35 1.80
C GLU A 43 2.96 2.49 2.07
N ARG A 44 3.13 1.19 2.39
CA ARG A 44 2.02 0.33 2.83
C ARG A 44 1.31 0.93 4.05
N ASP A 45 2.08 1.39 5.03
CA ASP A 45 1.54 1.92 6.28
C ASP A 45 0.82 3.26 6.04
N ARG A 46 1.42 4.15 5.24
CA ARG A 46 0.80 5.40 4.79
C ARG A 46 -0.55 5.17 4.09
N LEU A 47 -0.59 4.30 3.08
CA LEU A 47 -1.82 4.02 2.31
C LEU A 47 -2.91 3.37 3.18
N THR A 48 -2.51 2.52 4.11
CA THR A 48 -3.45 1.89 5.06
C THR A 48 -4.09 2.95 5.97
N GLN A 49 -3.30 3.92 6.42
CA GLN A 49 -3.80 5.04 7.24
C GLN A 49 -4.73 5.95 6.42
N GLU A 50 -4.33 6.32 5.20
CA GLU A 50 -5.15 7.17 4.31
C GLU A 50 -6.50 6.50 3.97
N LEU A 51 -6.51 5.20 3.71
CA LEU A 51 -7.76 4.44 3.51
C LEU A 51 -8.64 4.38 4.76
N LYS A 52 -8.03 4.36 5.95
CA LYS A 52 -8.75 4.40 7.22
C LYS A 52 -9.40 5.77 7.43
N GLU A 53 -8.71 6.84 7.09
CA GLU A 53 -9.21 8.22 7.16
C GLU A 53 -10.37 8.45 6.18
N ILE A 54 -10.28 7.95 4.95
CA ILE A 54 -11.39 8.03 3.96
C ILE A 54 -12.63 7.24 4.39
N ARG A 55 -12.47 6.22 5.24
CA ARG A 55 -13.58 5.38 5.71
C ARG A 55 -14.31 5.99 6.90
N ASN A 56 -13.66 6.87 7.66
CA ASN A 56 -14.24 7.57 8.82
C ASN A 56 -15.05 8.79 8.39
#